data_AF-A0A6G1KFV6-F1
#
_entry.id   AF-A0A6G1KFV6-F1
#
_cell.length_a   1.000
_cell.length_b   1.000
_cell.length_c   1.000
_cell.angle_alpha   90.00
_cell.angle_beta   90.00
_cell.angle_gamma   90.00
#
_symmetry.space_group_name_H-M   'P 1'
#
loop_
_entity.id
_entity.type
_entity.pdbx_description
1 polymer ?
#
loop_
_entity_poly.entity_id
_entity_poly.type
_entity_poly.pdbx_seq_one_letter_code
_entity_poly.pdbx_strand_id
1 'polypeptide(L)'
;MTTPILFQKLGEDEMTEDIIKQAADLFSTCYGVWGPRTEEKVGKFCKKGRRIKMSPSNLRRQILPDGGRNILVRALVGGEYVGHAFAARWVYGERRVCWITQLCVGTEYRRRGLAVQPL
;
A
#
# COMPACT_ATOMS: atom_id res chain seq x y z
N MET A 1 3.21 -18.84 -22.37
CA MET A 1 2.26 -17.71 -22.39
C MET A 1 2.49 -16.89 -21.13
N THR A 2 2.70 -15.58 -21.23
CA THR A 2 2.83 -14.70 -20.06
C THR A 2 1.44 -14.41 -19.49
N THR A 3 1.22 -14.74 -18.23
CA THR A 3 -0.04 -14.42 -17.54
C THR A 3 -0.26 -12.91 -17.54
N PRO A 4 -1.42 -12.40 -18.00
CA PRO A 4 -1.67 -10.97 -18.06
C PRO A 4 -1.74 -10.36 -16.67
N ILE A 5 -1.35 -9.08 -16.58
CA ILE A 5 -1.56 -8.26 -15.40
C ILE A 5 -2.94 -7.62 -15.51
N LEU A 6 -3.75 -7.75 -14.46
CA LEU A 6 -5.05 -7.10 -14.34
C LEU A 6 -4.99 -6.03 -13.25
N PHE A 7 -5.37 -4.80 -13.58
CA PHE A 7 -5.55 -3.73 -12.60
C PHE A 7 -7.02 -3.62 -12.22
N GLN A 8 -7.28 -3.48 -10.92
CA GLN A 8 -8.63 -3.29 -10.38
C GLN A 8 -8.64 -2.09 -9.45
N LYS A 9 -9.58 -1.18 -9.70
CA LYS A 9 -9.87 -0.04 -8.86
C LYS A 9 -11.05 -0.39 -7.95
N LEU A 10 -10.85 -0.24 -6.65
CA LEU A 10 -11.82 -0.56 -5.61
C LEU A 10 -12.15 0.70 -4.82
N GLY A 11 -13.44 0.94 -4.64
CA GLY A 11 -13.97 1.91 -3.68
C GLY A 11 -13.94 1.38 -2.25
N GLU A 12 -14.40 2.20 -1.31
CA GLU A 12 -14.39 1.87 0.12
C GLU A 12 -15.19 0.61 0.46
N ASP A 13 -16.39 0.48 -0.11
CA ASP A 13 -17.28 -0.68 0.12
C ASP A 13 -16.71 -1.99 -0.47
N GLU A 14 -15.80 -1.90 -1.43
CA GLU A 14 -15.18 -3.05 -2.08
C GLU A 14 -13.87 -3.49 -1.38
N MET A 15 -13.32 -2.66 -0.48
CA MET A 15 -12.11 -2.95 0.29
C MET A 15 -12.42 -3.83 1.51
N THR A 16 -12.71 -5.10 1.25
CA THR A 16 -12.95 -6.11 2.29
C THR A 16 -11.74 -6.28 3.22
N GLU A 17 -11.97 -6.85 4.41
CA GLU A 17 -10.89 -7.15 5.36
C GLU A 17 -9.77 -8.00 4.76
N ASP A 18 -10.11 -8.97 3.91
CA ASP A 18 -9.12 -9.81 3.21
C ASP A 18 -8.23 -8.99 2.28
N ILE A 19 -8.80 -8.00 1.58
CA ILE A 19 -8.04 -7.13 0.68
C ILE A 19 -7.12 -6.21 1.46
N ILE A 20 -7.60 -5.65 2.57
CA ILE A 20 -6.76 -4.85 3.48
C ILE A 20 -5.64 -5.69 4.08
N LYS A 21 -5.92 -6.94 4.45
CA LYS A 21 -4.91 -7.88 4.93
C LYS A 21 -3.87 -8.18 3.86
N GLN A 22 -4.27 -8.46 2.61
CA GLN A 22 -3.36 -8.67 1.49
C GLN A 22 -2.46 -7.45 1.25
N ALA A 23 -3.01 -6.24 1.29
CA ALA A 23 -2.23 -5.01 1.15
C ALA A 23 -1.20 -4.83 2.28
N ALA A 24 -1.62 -5.04 3.53
CA ALA A 24 -0.75 -4.96 4.70
C ALA A 24 0.36 -6.00 4.68
N ASP A 25 0.06 -7.24 4.28
CA ASP A 25 1.00 -8.34 4.15
C ASP A 25 2.05 -8.07 3.06
N LEU A 26 1.61 -7.59 1.88
CA LEU A 26 2.50 -7.23 0.79
C LEU A 26 3.44 -6.08 1.18
N PHE A 27 2.90 -5.00 1.78
CA PHE A 27 3.70 -3.88 2.27
C PHE A 27 4.76 -4.35 3.26
N SER A 28 4.34 -5.14 4.25
CA SER A 28 5.18 -5.69 5.32
C SER A 28 6.31 -6.60 4.84
N THR A 29 6.19 -7.09 3.62
CA THR A 29 7.14 -8.00 2.98
C THR A 29 8.08 -7.22 2.04
N CYS A 30 7.54 -6.25 1.31
CA CYS A 30 8.22 -5.68 0.15
C CYS A 30 8.67 -4.22 0.34
N TYR A 31 8.03 -3.41 1.18
CA TYR A 31 8.23 -1.96 1.20
C TYR A 31 9.67 -1.55 1.53
N GLY A 32 10.18 -1.99 2.68
CA GLY A 32 11.52 -1.60 3.11
C GLY A 32 11.96 -2.22 4.42
N VAL A 33 13.16 -1.83 4.84
CA VAL A 33 13.76 -2.17 6.13
C VAL A 33 14.14 -0.90 6.86
N TRP A 34 14.18 -0.95 8.20
CA TRP A 34 14.63 0.19 9.00
C TRP A 34 16.11 0.49 8.78
N GLY A 35 16.42 1.78 8.72
CA GLY A 35 17.78 2.29 8.54
C GLY A 35 18.61 2.27 9.83
N PRO A 36 19.90 2.63 9.75
CA PRO A 36 20.82 2.53 10.89
C PRO A 36 20.47 3.41 12.10
N ARG A 37 19.82 4.56 11.87
CA ARG A 37 19.53 5.56 12.92
C ARG A 37 18.09 5.51 13.43
N THR A 38 17.31 4.50 13.01
CA THR A 38 15.86 4.51 13.28
C THR A 38 15.53 4.09 14.71
N GLU A 39 16.36 3.25 15.34
CA GLU A 39 16.17 2.84 16.73
C GLU A 39 16.29 4.01 17.70
N GLU A 40 17.26 4.91 17.47
CA GLU A 40 17.47 6.14 18.25
C GLU A 40 16.33 7.15 18.05
N LYS A 41 15.90 7.35 16.79
CA LYS A 41 14.98 8.44 16.42
C LYS A 41 13.50 8.09 16.52
N VAL A 42 13.14 6.82 16.38
CA VAL A 42 11.73 6.37 16.32
C VAL A 42 11.40 5.44 17.49
N GLY A 43 12.34 4.58 17.88
CA GLY A 43 12.22 3.76 19.08
C GLY A 43 12.73 2.34 18.92
N LYS A 44 12.79 1.63 20.05
CA LYS A 44 13.41 0.29 20.20
C LYS A 44 12.84 -0.82 19.31
N PHE A 45 11.65 -0.61 18.74
CA PHE A 45 11.01 -1.56 17.83
C PHE A 45 11.48 -1.42 16.36
N CYS A 46 12.06 -0.28 16.00
CA CYS A 46 12.53 0.06 14.66
C CYS A 46 13.99 -0.35 14.43
N LYS A 47 14.31 -1.62 14.69
CA LYS A 47 15.68 -2.14 14.62
C LYS A 47 16.21 -2.16 13.19
N LYS A 48 17.45 -1.71 12.99
CA LYS A 48 18.16 -1.73 11.70
C LYS A 48 18.01 -3.08 11.00
N GLY A 49 17.68 -3.06 9.71
CA GLY A 49 17.56 -4.26 8.89
C GLY A 49 16.28 -5.06 9.09
N ARG A 50 15.48 -4.80 10.15
CA ARG A 50 14.14 -5.40 10.26
C ARG A 50 13.21 -4.76 9.23
N ARG A 51 12.29 -5.57 8.72
CA ARG A 51 11.21 -5.12 7.84
C ARG A 51 10.32 -4.10 8.55
N ILE A 52 9.97 -3.05 7.82
CA ILE A 52 8.88 -2.15 8.21
C ILE A 52 7.59 -2.96 8.10
N LYS A 53 6.78 -2.97 9.16
CA LYS A 53 5.53 -3.73 9.22
C LYS A 53 4.34 -2.79 9.24
N MET A 54 3.27 -3.24 8.59
CA MET A 54 1.95 -2.60 8.58
C MET A 54 0.93 -3.66 8.99
N SER A 55 0.16 -3.39 10.04
CA SER A 55 -1.01 -4.21 10.37
C SER A 55 -2.23 -3.68 9.60
N PRO A 56 -3.27 -4.51 9.37
CA PRO A 56 -4.54 -4.04 8.81
C PRO A 56 -5.11 -2.83 9.56
N SER A 57 -5.09 -2.87 10.89
CA SER A 57 -5.56 -1.77 11.76
C SER A 57 -4.75 -0.48 11.60
N ASN A 58 -3.43 -0.57 11.43
CA ASN A 58 -2.59 0.59 11.18
C ASN A 58 -2.77 1.12 9.76
N LEU A 59 -2.98 0.24 8.78
CA LEU A 59 -3.27 0.63 7.41
C LEU A 59 -4.55 1.48 7.38
N ARG A 60 -5.65 0.99 7.95
CA ARG A 60 -6.91 1.76 8.03
C ARG A 60 -6.67 3.13 8.67
N ARG A 61 -6.08 3.15 9.86
CA ARG A 61 -5.87 4.39 10.63
C ARG A 61 -4.94 5.41 9.93
N GLN A 62 -3.91 4.96 9.24
CA GLN A 62 -2.86 5.85 8.71
C GLN A 62 -3.02 6.18 7.23
N ILE A 63 -3.72 5.33 6.48
CA ILE A 63 -3.76 5.39 5.01
C ILE A 63 -5.17 5.73 4.51
N LEU A 64 -6.21 5.33 5.25
CA LEU A 64 -7.61 5.49 4.87
C LEU A 64 -8.30 6.46 5.85
N PRO A 65 -8.19 7.79 5.66
CA PRO A 65 -8.83 8.76 6.54
C PRO A 65 -10.34 8.60 6.54
N ASP A 66 -10.94 8.64 7.74
CA ASP A 66 -12.39 8.63 7.93
C ASP A 66 -13.04 9.85 7.25
N GLY A 67 -14.18 9.63 6.61
CA GLY A 67 -14.90 10.68 5.87
C GLY A 67 -14.19 11.18 4.61
N GLY A 68 -13.05 10.59 4.25
CA GLY A 68 -12.38 10.79 2.97
C GLY A 68 -12.97 9.90 1.87
N ARG A 69 -12.73 10.26 0.61
CA ARG A 69 -12.95 9.37 -0.53
C ARG A 69 -11.70 8.51 -0.73
N ASN A 70 -11.79 7.25 -0.32
CA ASN A 70 -10.71 6.29 -0.35
C ASN A 70 -10.82 5.37 -1.60
N ILE A 71 -9.69 5.15 -2.27
CA ILE A 71 -9.58 4.30 -3.45
C ILE A 71 -8.32 3.43 -3.30
N LEU A 72 -8.46 2.15 -3.59
CA LEU A 72 -7.35 1.23 -3.79
C LEU A 72 -7.28 0.86 -5.27
N VAL A 73 -6.10 0.97 -5.87
CA VAL A 73 -5.83 0.27 -7.13
C VAL A 73 -4.88 -0.88 -6.84
N ARG A 74 -5.30 -2.10 -7.16
CA ARG A 74 -4.49 -3.32 -7.02
C ARG A 74 -4.13 -3.91 -8.38
N ALA A 75 -2.99 -4.57 -8.44
CA ALA A 75 -2.54 -5.35 -9.58
C ALA A 75 -2.61 -6.85 -9.26
N LEU A 76 -3.16 -7.63 -10.18
CA LEU A 76 -3.27 -9.08 -10.09
C LEU A 76 -2.53 -9.76 -11.24
N VAL A 77 -1.83 -10.87 -10.97
CA VAL A 77 -1.25 -11.75 -12.00
C VAL A 77 -1.72 -13.17 -11.73
N GLY A 78 -2.52 -13.72 -12.64
CA GLY A 78 -3.10 -15.06 -12.43
C GLY A 78 -3.97 -15.17 -11.17
N GLY A 79 -4.58 -14.05 -10.75
CA GLY A 79 -5.35 -13.94 -9.50
C GLY A 79 -4.51 -13.63 -8.25
N GLU A 80 -3.18 -13.69 -8.32
CA GLU A 80 -2.30 -13.33 -7.20
C GLU A 80 -2.25 -11.81 -7.01
N TYR A 81 -2.34 -11.33 -5.76
CA TYR A 81 -2.17 -9.92 -5.41
C TYR A 81 -0.69 -9.52 -5.44
N VAL A 82 -0.27 -8.78 -6.46
CA VAL A 82 1.16 -8.51 -6.72
C VAL A 82 1.57 -7.05 -6.48
N GLY A 83 0.63 -6.14 -6.30
CA GLY A 83 0.94 -4.73 -6.11
C GLY A 83 -0.29 -3.87 -5.85
N HIS A 84 -0.05 -2.66 -5.37
CA HIS A 84 -1.08 -1.65 -5.19
C HIS A 84 -0.56 -0.22 -5.08
N ALA A 85 -1.49 0.72 -5.15
CA ALA A 85 -1.38 2.06 -4.61
C ALA A 85 -2.73 2.48 -4.00
N PHE A 86 -2.69 3.30 -2.95
CA PHE A 86 -3.88 3.92 -2.37
C PHE A 86 -3.97 5.38 -2.79
N ALA A 87 -5.18 5.87 -2.96
CA ALA A 87 -5.49 7.28 -3.11
C ALA A 87 -6.60 7.67 -2.13
N ALA A 88 -6.33 8.65 -1.27
CA ALA A 88 -7.31 9.22 -0.36
C ALA A 88 -7.51 10.70 -0.69
N ARG A 89 -8.77 11.15 -0.75
CA ARG A 89 -9.12 12.57 -0.89
C ARG A 89 -9.97 13.04 0.27
N TRP A 90 -9.59 14.13 0.91
CA TRP A 90 -10.36 14.71 2.01
C TRP A 90 -10.18 16.23 2.04
N VAL A 91 -10.99 16.90 2.86
CA VAL A 91 -10.90 18.35 3.11
C VAL A 91 -10.07 18.58 4.36
N TYR A 92 -9.12 19.51 4.28
CA TYR A 92 -8.30 19.95 5.42
C TYR A 92 -8.30 21.48 5.46
N GLY A 93 -9.02 22.05 6.44
CA GLY A 93 -9.35 23.48 6.44
C GLY A 93 -10.15 23.84 5.20
N GLU A 94 -9.69 24.85 4.46
CA GLU A 94 -10.33 25.31 3.21
C GLU A 94 -9.79 24.59 1.96
N ARG A 95 -8.89 23.62 2.12
CA ARG A 95 -8.20 22.96 1.01
C ARG A 95 -8.72 21.56 0.78
N ARG A 96 -8.74 21.13 -0.49
CA ARG A 96 -8.90 19.73 -0.87
C ARG A 96 -7.54 19.08 -1.03
N VAL A 97 -7.30 18.00 -0.30
CA VAL A 97 -6.05 17.24 -0.36
C VAL A 97 -6.31 15.93 -1.10
N CYS A 98 -5.35 15.52 -1.93
CA CYS A 98 -5.29 14.19 -2.52
C CYS A 98 -3.95 13.57 -2.17
N TRP A 99 -3.98 12.47 -1.42
CA TRP A 99 -2.79 11.74 -1.04
C TRP A 99 -2.75 10.41 -1.76
N ILE A 100 -1.71 10.22 -2.57
CA ILE A 100 -1.36 8.92 -3.14
C ILE A 100 -0.25 8.32 -2.29
N THR A 101 -0.48 7.12 -1.74
CA THR A 101 0.42 6.46 -0.80
C THR A 101 0.63 5.00 -1.16
N GLN A 102 1.64 4.41 -0.49
CA GLN A 102 1.92 2.98 -0.50
C GLN A 102 1.97 2.36 -1.90
N LEU A 103 2.64 3.02 -2.85
CA LEU A 103 3.00 2.36 -4.11
C LEU A 103 3.90 1.16 -3.81
N CYS A 104 3.32 -0.04 -3.84
CA CYS A 104 3.98 -1.29 -3.48
C CYS A 104 3.90 -2.27 -4.65
N VAL A 105 5.04 -2.86 -5.00
CA VAL A 105 5.12 -3.95 -5.97
C VAL A 105 5.91 -5.08 -5.34
N GLY A 106 5.34 -6.28 -5.41
CA GLY A 106 5.97 -7.53 -4.97
C GLY A 106 7.35 -7.70 -5.61
N THR A 107 8.34 -8.14 -4.83
CA THR A 107 9.75 -8.14 -5.24
C THR A 107 9.97 -8.86 -6.57
N GLU A 108 9.34 -10.01 -6.75
CA GLU A 108 9.41 -10.84 -7.97
C GLU A 108 8.83 -10.12 -9.21
N TYR A 109 7.93 -9.17 -8.99
CA TYR A 109 7.19 -8.46 -10.03
C TYR A 109 7.78 -7.07 -10.36
N ARG A 110 8.85 -6.66 -9.68
CA ARG A 110 9.53 -5.37 -9.95
C ARG A 110 10.24 -5.37 -11.29
N ARG A 111 10.49 -4.15 -11.83
CA ARG A 111 11.13 -3.91 -13.14
C ARG A 111 10.36 -4.51 -14.34
N ARG A 112 9.07 -4.79 -14.17
CA ARG A 112 8.16 -5.25 -15.24
C ARG A 112 7.17 -4.17 -15.69
N GLY A 113 7.42 -2.90 -15.36
CA GLY A 113 6.55 -1.78 -15.73
C GLY A 113 5.28 -1.60 -14.89
N LEU A 114 4.98 -2.48 -13.93
CA LEU A 114 3.77 -2.42 -13.08
C LEU A 114 3.51 -1.07 -12.40
N ALA A 115 4.56 -0.38 -11.97
CA ALA A 115 4.43 0.89 -11.25
C ALA A 115 4.21 2.12 -12.17
N VAL A 116 4.39 1.96 -13.48
CA VAL A 116 4.32 3.06 -14.45
C VAL A 116 3.17 2.89 -15.45
N GLN A 117 2.38 1.82 -15.33
CA GLN A 117 1.19 1.67 -16.14
C GLN A 117 0.11 2.66 -15.69
N PRO A 118 -0.61 3.30 -16.64
CA PRO A 118 -1.71 4.19 -16.30
C PRO A 118 -2.81 3.41 -15.55
N LEU A 119 -3.24 3.98 -14.41
CA LEU A 119 -4.26 3.44 -13.51
C LEU A 119 -5.68 3.89 -13.89
#